data_AF-A0A1G5J9Y5-F1
#
_entry.id   AF-A0A1G5J9Y5-F1
#
_cell.length_a   1.000
_cell.length_b   1.000
_cell.length_c   1.000
_cell.angle_alpha   90.00
_cell.angle_beta   90.00
_cell.angle_gamma   90.00
#
_symmetry.space_group_name_H-M   'P 1'
#
loop_
_entity.id
_entity.type
_entity.pdbx_description
1 polymer ?
#
loop_
_entity_poly.entity_id
_entity_poly.type
_entity_poly.pdbx_seq_one_letter_code
_entity_poly.pdbx_strand_id
1 'polypeptide(L)'
;MLVRNIIVFLIFISLVFLVILLLKDKLTLNTSSHLTNKGIVDYDDYVMTKNEYLMYIFSAAILLFIIGYIFYQHFYTALLLTPFSVIYPKYKRKEIIQNRRLQLLNQFKEAMYGISSSLSVGKSLETAIKDSLGDLEIMYDDPDTLIIRELTIVVRRLELNDTVEEAIADLAARSKLDDIRNFSEVLNTCKRAGGNLIEVMGTTAKTIGEKIYFTQELNLMVAQRKFDQKILSITPFALIITLSIVAKDYMEPVFTTIIGRIVMTVAFVMIVAALIISKRIMNIEV
;
A
#
# COMPACT_ATOMS: atom_id res chain seq x y z
N MET A 1 40.92 -13.65 11.44
CA MET A 1 39.56 -13.81 12.02
C MET A 1 38.63 -12.65 11.64
N LEU A 2 39.09 -11.40 11.66
CA LEU A 2 38.34 -10.18 11.31
C LEU A 2 37.83 -10.10 9.86
N VAL A 3 38.70 -10.36 8.86
CA VAL A 3 38.31 -10.34 7.43
C VAL A 3 37.21 -11.36 7.12
N ARG A 4 37.25 -12.52 7.79
CA ARG A 4 36.23 -13.57 7.66
C ARG A 4 34.88 -13.10 8.20
N ASN A 5 34.84 -12.37 9.31
CA ASN A 5 33.59 -11.85 9.87
C ASN A 5 33.00 -10.71 9.00
N ILE A 6 33.85 -9.90 8.37
CA ILE A 6 33.43 -8.83 7.45
C ILE A 6 32.86 -9.39 6.16
N ILE A 7 33.52 -10.38 5.56
CA ILE A 7 33.03 -11.07 4.36
C ILE A 7 31.70 -11.77 4.65
N VAL A 8 31.59 -12.46 5.80
CA VAL A 8 30.33 -13.10 6.22
C VAL A 8 29.23 -12.06 6.42
N PHE A 9 29.53 -10.88 6.96
CA PHE A 9 28.56 -9.81 7.17
C PHE A 9 28.09 -9.14 5.87
N LEU A 10 29.00 -8.88 4.93
CA LEU A 10 28.65 -8.36 3.61
C LEU A 10 27.86 -9.37 2.78
N ILE A 11 28.24 -10.65 2.84
CA ILE A 11 27.47 -11.74 2.22
C ILE A 11 26.08 -11.83 2.87
N PHE A 12 25.98 -11.69 4.20
CA PHE A 12 24.71 -11.73 4.90
C PHE A 12 23.80 -10.55 4.54
N ILE A 13 24.33 -9.32 4.47
CA ILE A 13 23.58 -8.13 4.01
C ILE A 13 23.13 -8.30 2.56
N SER A 14 24.02 -8.77 1.68
CA SER A 14 23.71 -9.01 0.27
C SER A 14 22.64 -10.10 0.11
N LEU A 15 22.73 -11.18 0.89
CA LEU A 15 21.78 -12.28 0.86
C LEU A 15 20.43 -11.90 1.47
N VAL A 16 20.40 -11.09 2.53
CA VAL A 16 19.16 -10.54 3.10
C VAL A 16 18.52 -9.54 2.14
N PHE A 17 19.31 -8.68 1.48
CA PHE A 17 18.82 -7.78 0.44
C PHE A 17 18.22 -8.55 -0.75
N LEU A 18 18.91 -9.61 -1.20
CA LEU A 18 18.44 -10.53 -2.24
C LEU A 18 17.15 -11.24 -1.82
N VAL A 19 17.06 -11.73 -0.57
CA VAL A 19 15.86 -12.36 -0.03
C VAL A 19 14.70 -11.37 0.05
N ILE A 20 14.91 -10.14 0.50
CA ILE A 20 13.88 -9.09 0.49
C ILE A 20 13.39 -8.78 -0.93
N LEU A 21 14.31 -8.76 -1.91
CA LEU A 21 14.01 -8.51 -3.31
C LEU A 21 13.21 -9.67 -3.94
N LEU A 22 13.60 -10.92 -3.66
CA LEU A 22 12.89 -12.12 -4.11
C LEU A 22 11.53 -12.31 -3.42
N LEU A 23 11.40 -11.89 -2.16
CA LEU A 23 10.15 -11.93 -1.42
C LEU A 23 9.15 -10.87 -1.94
N LYS A 24 9.65 -9.71 -2.41
CA LYS A 24 8.82 -8.66 -3.03
C LYS A 24 8.10 -9.15 -4.29
N ASP A 25 8.79 -9.93 -5.13
CA ASP A 25 8.22 -10.50 -6.37
C ASP A 25 7.23 -11.65 -6.13
N LYS A 26 7.44 -12.49 -5.10
CA LYS A 26 6.45 -13.53 -4.75
C LYS A 26 5.16 -12.96 -4.15
N LEU A 27 5.25 -11.79 -3.51
CA LEU A 27 4.13 -11.14 -2.83
C LEU A 27 3.15 -10.44 -3.78
N THR A 28 3.63 -9.89 -4.89
CA THR A 28 2.77 -9.32 -5.94
C THR A 28 1.94 -10.39 -6.65
N LEU A 29 2.49 -11.59 -6.84
CA LEU A 29 1.79 -12.72 -7.48
C LEU A 29 0.77 -13.43 -6.56
N ASN A 30 1.03 -13.52 -5.26
CA ASN A 30 0.14 -14.26 -4.34
C ASN A 30 -1.06 -13.42 -3.85
N THR A 31 -1.00 -12.10 -3.97
CA THR A 31 -2.11 -11.20 -3.60
C THR A 31 -3.29 -11.31 -4.57
N SER A 32 -3.03 -11.68 -5.83
CA SER A 32 -4.05 -11.86 -6.88
C SER A 32 -4.84 -13.17 -6.72
N SER A 33 -4.20 -14.24 -6.23
CA SER A 33 -4.82 -15.59 -6.17
C SER A 33 -5.84 -15.76 -5.03
N HIS A 34 -5.83 -14.91 -4.00
CA HIS A 34 -6.70 -15.04 -2.83
C HIS A 34 -8.09 -14.39 -2.96
N LEU A 35 -8.40 -13.74 -4.09
CA LEU A 35 -9.72 -13.11 -4.35
C LEU A 35 -10.78 -14.12 -4.83
N THR A 36 -10.39 -15.38 -5.04
CA THR A 36 -11.15 -16.42 -5.73
C THR A 36 -12.20 -17.15 -4.88
N ASN A 37 -12.30 -16.92 -3.56
CA ASN A 37 -13.12 -17.84 -2.73
C ASN A 37 -13.87 -17.24 -1.52
N LYS A 38 -14.45 -16.03 -1.62
CA LYS A 38 -15.42 -15.57 -0.60
C LYS A 38 -16.35 -14.48 -1.13
N GLY A 39 -17.62 -14.87 -1.38
CA GLY A 39 -18.82 -14.02 -1.36
C GLY A 39 -18.72 -12.58 -1.86
N ILE A 40 -19.65 -11.74 -1.37
CA ILE A 40 -19.66 -10.29 -1.60
C ILE A 40 -18.43 -9.70 -0.89
N VAL A 41 -17.57 -8.96 -1.62
CA VAL A 41 -16.27 -8.50 -1.13
C VAL A 41 -16.44 -7.26 -0.25
N ASP A 42 -15.96 -7.33 0.99
CA ASP A 42 -15.74 -6.15 1.82
C ASP A 42 -14.32 -5.63 1.58
N TYR A 43 -14.21 -4.43 1.00
CA TYR A 43 -12.93 -3.82 0.63
C TYR A 43 -12.16 -3.26 1.84
N ASP A 44 -12.68 -3.36 3.06
CA ASP A 44 -11.99 -3.00 4.30
C ASP A 44 -11.30 -4.19 5.01
N ASP A 45 -11.67 -5.43 4.65
CA ASP A 45 -11.16 -6.61 5.36
C ASP A 45 -10.15 -7.42 4.52
N TYR A 46 -8.86 -7.15 4.74
CA TYR A 46 -7.80 -8.04 4.28
C TYR A 46 -7.36 -9.03 5.37
N VAL A 47 -7.76 -10.29 5.21
CA VAL A 47 -7.30 -11.40 6.05
C VAL A 47 -5.99 -11.94 5.47
N MET A 48 -4.87 -11.61 6.11
CA MET A 48 -3.56 -12.16 5.76
C MET A 48 -3.51 -13.68 6.00
N THR A 49 -3.01 -14.42 5.02
CA THR A 49 -2.73 -15.85 5.18
C THR A 49 -1.61 -16.05 6.20
N LYS A 50 -1.67 -17.14 6.98
CA LYS A 50 -0.67 -17.47 8.01
C LYS A 50 0.77 -17.45 7.46
N ASN A 51 0.97 -17.91 6.22
CA ASN A 51 2.27 -17.91 5.57
C ASN A 51 2.79 -16.50 5.26
N GLU A 52 1.93 -15.60 4.78
CA GLU A 52 2.30 -14.20 4.51
C GLU A 52 2.62 -13.46 5.80
N TYR A 53 1.80 -13.65 6.83
CA TYR A 53 2.00 -13.07 8.15
C TYR A 53 3.36 -13.47 8.75
N LEU A 54 3.69 -14.77 8.70
CA LEU A 54 4.93 -15.31 9.24
C LEU A 54 6.15 -14.83 8.44
N MET A 55 6.02 -14.69 7.12
CA MET A 55 7.06 -14.16 6.24
C MET A 55 7.37 -12.68 6.52
N TYR A 56 6.34 -11.87 6.75
CA TYR A 56 6.52 -10.46 7.13
C TYR A 56 7.13 -10.28 8.54
N ILE A 57 6.77 -11.12 9.50
CA ILE A 57 7.41 -11.12 10.82
C ILE A 57 8.89 -11.52 10.69
N PHE A 58 9.18 -12.59 9.95
CA PHE A 58 10.53 -13.11 9.82
C PHE A 58 11.49 -12.11 9.16
N SER A 59 11.05 -11.47 8.07
CA SER A 59 11.81 -10.40 7.40
C SER A 59 12.04 -9.19 8.31
N ALA A 60 11.03 -8.74 9.06
CA ALA A 60 11.17 -7.65 10.01
C ALA A 60 12.07 -8.01 11.21
N ALA A 61 12.01 -9.26 11.69
CA ALA A 61 12.84 -9.75 12.78
C ALA A 61 14.33 -9.81 12.39
N ILE A 62 14.64 -10.27 11.18
CA ILE A 62 16.01 -10.27 10.64
C ILE A 62 16.55 -8.84 10.57
N LEU A 63 15.77 -7.91 10.04
CA LEU A 63 16.19 -6.51 9.90
C LEU A 63 16.48 -5.86 11.26
N LEU A 64 15.57 -6.03 12.23
CA LEU A 64 15.75 -5.49 13.59
C LEU A 64 16.93 -6.14 14.32
N PHE A 65 17.15 -7.43 14.11
CA PHE A 65 18.30 -8.14 14.67
C PHE A 65 19.63 -7.59 14.11
N ILE A 66 19.73 -7.37 12.80
CA ILE A 66 20.92 -6.78 12.17
C ILE A 66 21.18 -5.38 12.74
N ILE A 67 20.14 -4.56 12.82
CA ILE A 67 20.21 -3.20 13.37
C ILE A 67 20.69 -3.21 14.83
N GLY A 68 20.10 -4.07 15.67
CA GLY A 68 20.49 -4.21 17.07
C GLY A 68 21.92 -4.74 17.23
N TYR A 69 22.36 -5.65 16.36
CA TYR A 69 23.72 -6.16 16.37
C TYR A 69 24.76 -5.09 15.99
N ILE A 70 24.47 -4.25 14.99
CA ILE A 70 25.35 -3.14 14.58
C ILE A 70 25.55 -2.14 15.74
N PHE A 71 24.50 -1.83 16.50
CA PHE A 71 24.55 -0.82 17.55
C PHE A 71 25.20 -1.32 18.85
N TYR A 72 24.94 -2.57 19.23
CA TYR A 72 25.32 -3.06 20.57
C TYR A 72 26.42 -4.12 20.55
N GLN A 73 26.75 -4.73 19.39
CA GLN A 73 27.67 -5.87 19.25
C GLN A 73 27.41 -7.05 20.20
N HIS A 74 26.23 -7.09 20.82
CA HIS A 74 25.81 -8.09 21.78
C HIS A 74 24.57 -8.82 21.26
N PHE A 75 24.65 -10.15 21.23
CA PHE A 75 23.59 -11.01 20.72
C PHE A 75 22.27 -10.84 21.49
N TYR A 76 22.35 -10.76 22.83
CA TYR A 76 21.17 -10.70 23.71
C TYR A 76 20.37 -9.39 23.56
N THR A 77 21.04 -8.25 23.39
CA THR A 77 20.37 -6.95 23.18
C THR A 77 19.72 -6.86 21.81
N ALA A 78 20.33 -7.47 20.78
CA ALA A 78 19.73 -7.58 19.46
C ALA A 78 18.47 -8.46 19.48
N LEU A 79 18.49 -9.56 20.24
CA LEU A 79 17.34 -10.45 20.41
C LEU A 79 16.17 -9.73 21.11
N LEU A 80 16.44 -8.86 22.09
CA LEU A 80 15.44 -8.07 22.82
C LEU A 80 14.61 -7.14 21.90
N LEU A 81 15.18 -6.69 20.77
CA LEU A 81 14.52 -5.80 19.82
C LEU A 81 13.59 -6.53 18.83
N THR A 82 13.76 -7.84 18.65
CA THR A 82 13.01 -8.65 17.68
C THR A 82 11.49 -8.73 17.93
N PRO A 83 10.93 -8.63 19.15
CA PRO A 83 9.47 -8.67 19.38
C PRO A 83 8.72 -7.51 18.72
N PHE A 84 9.39 -6.37 18.44
CA PHE A 84 8.77 -5.25 17.72
C PHE A 84 8.41 -5.58 16.25
N SER A 85 8.93 -6.68 15.70
CA SER A 85 8.59 -7.17 14.35
C SER A 85 7.11 -7.50 14.16
N VAL A 86 6.40 -7.85 15.24
CA VAL A 86 4.96 -8.22 15.21
C VAL A 86 4.06 -7.04 14.81
N ILE A 87 4.56 -5.81 14.88
CA ILE A 87 3.83 -4.60 14.49
C ILE A 87 3.84 -4.40 12.96
N TYR A 88 4.87 -4.91 12.26
CA TYR A 88 5.07 -4.69 10.82
C TYR A 88 3.92 -5.20 9.91
N PRO A 89 3.34 -6.40 10.13
CA PRO A 89 2.23 -6.90 9.32
C PRO A 89 0.99 -6.00 9.34
N LYS A 90 0.71 -5.33 10.48
CA LYS A 90 -0.44 -4.40 10.60
C LYS A 90 -0.29 -3.20 9.67
N TYR A 91 0.93 -2.69 9.49
CA TYR A 91 1.20 -1.61 8.56
C TYR A 91 1.05 -2.05 7.10
N LYS A 92 1.58 -3.23 6.75
CA LYS A 92 1.48 -3.75 5.38
C LYS A 92 0.04 -4.07 4.97
N ARG A 93 -0.79 -4.54 5.90
CA ARG A 93 -2.22 -4.75 5.66
C ARG A 93 -2.91 -3.46 5.19
N LYS A 94 -2.65 -2.34 5.85
CA LYS A 94 -3.25 -1.04 5.49
C LYS A 94 -2.84 -0.59 4.08
N GLU A 95 -1.56 -0.77 3.73
CA GLU A 95 -1.03 -0.43 2.41
C GLU A 95 -1.69 -1.25 1.29
N ILE A 96 -1.89 -2.56 1.50
CA ILE A 96 -2.57 -3.44 0.53
C ILE A 96 -4.02 -3.00 0.33
N ILE A 97 -4.75 -2.70 1.40
CA ILE A 97 -6.14 -2.24 1.34
C ILE A 97 -6.23 -0.91 0.56
N GLN A 98 -5.35 0.05 0.85
CA GLN A 98 -5.32 1.33 0.15
C GLN A 98 -5.05 1.18 -1.35
N ASN A 99 -4.08 0.33 -1.72
CA ASN A 99 -3.77 0.10 -3.14
C ASN A 99 -4.97 -0.54 -3.88
N ARG A 100 -5.68 -1.49 -3.26
CA ARG A 100 -6.90 -2.08 -3.84
C ARG A 100 -7.99 -1.04 -4.02
N ARG A 101 -8.19 -0.16 -3.04
CA ARG A 101 -9.16 0.95 -3.15
C ARG A 101 -8.80 1.92 -4.27
N LEU A 102 -7.53 2.28 -4.41
CA LEU A 102 -7.07 3.14 -5.50
C LEU A 102 -7.25 2.48 -6.88
N GLN A 103 -7.01 1.16 -6.98
CA GLN A 103 -7.29 0.39 -8.19
C GLN A 103 -8.78 0.42 -8.54
N LEU A 104 -9.65 0.11 -7.57
CA LEU A 104 -11.10 0.17 -7.77
C LEU A 104 -11.54 1.58 -8.17
N LEU A 105 -11.00 2.63 -7.55
CA LEU A 105 -11.34 4.02 -7.89
C LEU A 105 -10.95 4.38 -9.32
N ASN A 106 -9.77 3.95 -9.77
CA ASN A 106 -9.33 4.21 -11.15
C ASN A 106 -10.18 3.45 -12.17
N GLN A 107 -10.53 2.20 -11.89
CA GLN A 107 -11.41 1.40 -12.73
C GLN A 107 -12.85 1.93 -12.73
N PHE A 108 -13.33 2.45 -11.59
CA PHE A 108 -14.63 3.11 -11.48
C PHE A 108 -14.69 4.38 -12.34
N LYS A 109 -13.61 5.16 -12.38
CA LYS A 109 -13.49 6.32 -13.29
C LYS A 109 -13.65 5.90 -14.76
N GLU A 110 -13.04 4.79 -15.16
CA GLU A 110 -13.18 4.25 -16.53
C GLU A 110 -14.62 3.80 -16.82
N ALA A 111 -15.27 3.14 -15.86
CA ALA A 111 -16.69 2.79 -15.96
C ALA A 111 -17.58 4.03 -16.16
N MET A 112 -17.33 5.11 -15.40
CA MET A 112 -18.10 6.35 -15.54
C MET A 112 -17.95 6.99 -16.92
N TYR A 113 -16.76 6.90 -17.55
CA TYR A 113 -16.58 7.34 -18.93
C TYR A 113 -17.37 6.48 -19.93
N GLY A 114 -17.36 5.15 -19.78
CA GLY A 114 -18.14 4.23 -20.61
C GLY A 114 -19.65 4.51 -20.51
N ILE A 115 -20.15 4.69 -19.30
CA ILE A 115 -21.55 5.05 -19.04
C ILE A 115 -21.88 6.41 -19.65
N SER A 116 -21.05 7.43 -19.44
CA SER A 116 -21.25 8.77 -20.00
C SER A 116 -21.31 8.75 -21.54
N SER A 117 -20.44 7.96 -22.17
CA SER A 117 -20.41 7.77 -23.62
C SER A 117 -21.71 7.14 -24.13
N SER A 118 -22.15 6.05 -23.49
CA SER A 118 -23.39 5.35 -23.87
C SER A 118 -24.64 6.20 -23.67
N LEU A 119 -24.73 6.95 -22.56
CA LEU A 119 -25.81 7.90 -22.32
C LEU A 119 -25.85 9.02 -23.37
N SER A 120 -24.69 9.46 -23.87
CA SER A 120 -24.60 10.53 -24.88
C SER A 120 -25.21 10.13 -26.23
N VAL A 121 -25.29 8.82 -26.52
CA VAL A 121 -25.97 8.29 -27.72
C VAL A 121 -27.47 8.06 -27.47
N GLY A 122 -27.99 8.48 -26.31
CA GLY A 122 -29.41 8.41 -25.96
C GLY A 122 -29.86 7.09 -25.35
N LYS A 123 -28.94 6.22 -24.93
CA LYS A 123 -29.27 4.97 -24.25
C LYS A 123 -29.78 5.24 -22.82
N SER A 124 -30.56 4.31 -22.26
CA SER A 124 -30.97 4.38 -20.86
C SER A 124 -29.78 4.16 -19.93
N LEU A 125 -29.89 4.61 -18.67
CA LEU A 125 -28.83 4.42 -17.67
C LEU A 125 -28.53 2.94 -17.40
N GLU A 126 -29.55 2.10 -17.38
CA GLU A 126 -29.42 0.65 -17.19
C GLU A 126 -28.65 0.02 -18.36
N THR A 127 -28.93 0.46 -19.59
CA THR A 127 -28.25 -0.02 -20.79
C THR A 127 -26.80 0.47 -20.83
N ALA A 128 -26.56 1.73 -20.47
CA ALA A 128 -25.23 2.32 -20.40
C ALA A 128 -24.32 1.62 -19.38
N ILE A 129 -24.86 1.18 -18.24
CA ILE A 129 -24.12 0.37 -17.26
C ILE A 129 -23.75 -1.00 -17.83
N LYS A 130 -24.68 -1.67 -18.54
CA LYS A 130 -24.42 -2.95 -19.20
C LYS A 130 -23.36 -2.84 -20.29
N ASP A 131 -23.45 -1.81 -21.12
CA ASP A 131 -22.47 -1.55 -22.18
C ASP A 131 -21.09 -1.28 -21.58
N SER A 132 -21.01 -0.44 -20.55
CA SER A 132 -19.75 -0.16 -19.87
C SER A 132 -19.13 -1.39 -19.23
N LEU A 133 -19.93 -2.33 -18.70
CA LEU A 133 -19.43 -3.61 -18.21
C LEU A 133 -18.78 -4.41 -19.36
N GLY A 134 -19.45 -4.51 -20.51
CA GLY A 134 -18.91 -5.19 -21.69
C GLY A 134 -17.61 -4.55 -22.20
N ASP A 135 -17.55 -3.22 -22.24
CA ASP A 135 -16.34 -2.49 -22.63
C ASP A 135 -15.17 -2.80 -21.67
N LEU A 136 -15.44 -2.89 -20.37
CA LEU A 136 -14.42 -3.22 -19.35
C LEU A 136 -13.98 -4.69 -19.44
N GLU A 137 -14.88 -5.62 -19.74
CA GLU A 137 -14.56 -7.04 -19.98
C GLU A 137 -13.65 -7.24 -21.20
N ILE A 138 -13.73 -6.35 -22.19
CA ILE A 138 -12.81 -6.36 -23.35
C ILE A 138 -11.48 -5.68 -22.99
N MET A 139 -11.51 -4.62 -22.19
CA MET A 139 -10.33 -3.85 -21.80
C MET A 139 -9.40 -4.60 -20.84
N TYR A 140 -9.97 -5.45 -19.98
CA TYR A 140 -9.25 -6.19 -18.96
C TYR A 140 -9.28 -7.70 -19.24
N ASP A 141 -8.10 -8.29 -19.49
CA ASP A 141 -7.96 -9.75 -19.71
C ASP A 141 -8.33 -10.61 -18.47
N ASP A 142 -8.41 -10.00 -17.28
CA ASP A 142 -8.70 -10.69 -16.02
C ASP A 142 -10.18 -10.48 -15.60
N PRO A 143 -11.03 -11.53 -15.60
CA PRO A 143 -12.41 -11.42 -15.14
C PRO A 143 -12.52 -11.12 -13.63
N ASP A 144 -11.46 -11.33 -12.85
CA ASP A 144 -11.42 -11.01 -11.41
C ASP A 144 -11.12 -9.52 -11.13
N THR A 145 -11.08 -8.69 -12.18
CA THR A 145 -10.96 -7.23 -12.06
C THR A 145 -12.06 -6.67 -11.13
N LEU A 146 -11.65 -5.82 -10.19
CA LEU A 146 -12.52 -5.37 -9.08
C LEU A 146 -13.79 -4.68 -9.58
N ILE A 147 -13.68 -3.78 -10.57
CA ILE A 147 -14.84 -3.09 -11.12
C ILE A 147 -15.77 -4.00 -11.91
N ILE A 148 -15.22 -5.00 -12.63
CA ILE A 148 -16.01 -5.93 -13.44
C ILE A 148 -16.93 -6.69 -12.50
N ARG A 149 -16.38 -7.27 -11.43
CA ARG A 149 -17.16 -7.95 -10.39
C ARG A 149 -18.26 -7.07 -9.80
N GLU A 150 -17.94 -5.82 -9.45
CA GLU A 150 -18.92 -4.90 -8.87
C GLU A 150 -20.00 -4.48 -9.86
N LEU A 151 -19.66 -4.19 -11.11
CA LEU A 151 -20.64 -3.87 -12.14
C LEU A 151 -21.48 -5.09 -12.54
N THR A 152 -20.93 -6.30 -12.54
CA THR A 152 -21.71 -7.53 -12.70
C THR A 152 -22.76 -7.67 -11.60
N ILE A 153 -22.41 -7.35 -10.34
CA ILE A 153 -23.36 -7.33 -9.22
C ILE A 153 -24.44 -6.28 -9.46
N VAL A 154 -24.07 -5.06 -9.88
CA VAL A 154 -25.01 -3.99 -10.19
C VAL A 154 -25.97 -4.41 -11.31
N VAL A 155 -25.45 -4.90 -12.44
CA VAL A 155 -26.26 -5.37 -13.58
C VAL A 155 -27.23 -6.46 -13.17
N ARG A 156 -26.77 -7.44 -12.37
CA ARG A 156 -27.62 -8.51 -11.86
C ARG A 156 -28.74 -8.00 -10.95
N ARG A 157 -28.49 -6.96 -10.14
CA ARG A 157 -29.53 -6.32 -9.33
C ARG A 157 -30.56 -5.58 -10.18
N LEU A 158 -30.12 -4.91 -11.25
CA LEU A 158 -31.03 -4.28 -12.20
C LEU A 158 -31.94 -5.31 -12.89
N GLU A 159 -31.42 -6.51 -13.19
CA GLU A 159 -32.23 -7.63 -13.72
C GLU A 159 -33.26 -8.16 -12.71
N LEU A 160 -33.01 -7.97 -11.42
CA LEU A 160 -33.95 -8.27 -10.34
C LEU A 160 -34.94 -7.13 -10.05
N ASN A 161 -34.95 -6.07 -10.89
CA ASN A 161 -35.75 -4.86 -10.75
C ASN A 161 -35.38 -3.96 -9.56
N ASP A 162 -34.16 -4.07 -9.02
CA ASP A 162 -33.64 -3.05 -8.11
C ASP A 162 -33.41 -1.74 -8.87
N THR A 163 -33.48 -0.61 -8.17
CA THR A 163 -33.15 0.69 -8.77
C THR A 163 -31.63 0.86 -8.94
N VAL A 164 -31.22 1.63 -9.96
CA VAL A 164 -29.81 1.96 -10.18
C VAL A 164 -29.18 2.65 -8.97
N GLU A 165 -29.97 3.51 -8.31
CA GLU A 165 -29.58 4.25 -7.12
C GLU A 165 -29.27 3.31 -5.96
N GLU A 166 -30.12 2.32 -5.70
CA GLU A 166 -29.90 1.32 -4.64
C GLU A 166 -28.71 0.42 -4.95
N ALA A 167 -28.56 -0.02 -6.20
CA ALA A 167 -27.44 -0.87 -6.60
C ALA A 167 -26.09 -0.14 -6.48
N ILE A 168 -26.03 1.14 -6.86
CA ILE A 168 -24.81 1.95 -6.74
C ILE A 168 -24.55 2.37 -5.28
N ALA A 169 -25.59 2.66 -4.50
CA ALA A 169 -25.44 2.97 -3.07
C ALA A 169 -24.85 1.79 -2.29
N ASP A 170 -25.23 0.57 -2.65
CA ASP A 170 -24.68 -0.66 -2.09
C ASP A 170 -23.20 -0.88 -2.48
N LEU A 171 -22.81 -0.60 -3.74
CA LEU A 171 -21.41 -0.53 -4.15
C LEU A 171 -20.63 0.53 -3.35
N ALA A 172 -21.20 1.73 -3.16
CA ALA A 172 -20.58 2.79 -2.37
C ALA A 172 -20.34 2.36 -0.91
N ALA A 173 -21.32 1.68 -0.30
CA ALA A 173 -21.22 1.20 1.07
C ALA A 173 -20.12 0.14 1.27
N ARG A 174 -19.92 -0.74 0.27
CA ARG A 174 -18.89 -1.80 0.27
C ARG A 174 -17.49 -1.31 -0.08
N SER A 175 -17.39 -0.40 -1.05
CA SER A 175 -16.10 0.08 -1.55
C SER A 175 -15.32 0.91 -0.52
N LYS A 176 -16.03 1.54 0.44
CA LYS A 176 -15.46 2.46 1.44
C LYS A 176 -14.62 3.58 0.80
N LEU A 177 -14.99 3.98 -0.41
CA LEU A 177 -14.39 5.07 -1.15
C LEU A 177 -15.32 6.29 -1.05
N ASP A 178 -14.83 7.38 -0.49
CA ASP A 178 -15.60 8.61 -0.36
C ASP A 178 -16.05 9.14 -1.73
N ASP A 179 -15.21 9.00 -2.76
CA ASP A 179 -15.53 9.44 -4.12
C ASP A 179 -16.74 8.67 -4.71
N ILE A 180 -16.84 7.36 -4.49
CA ILE A 180 -17.98 6.54 -4.95
C ILE A 180 -19.24 6.85 -4.13
N ARG A 181 -19.09 7.10 -2.81
CA ARG A 181 -20.20 7.54 -1.96
C ARG A 181 -20.76 8.89 -2.39
N ASN A 182 -19.90 9.87 -2.59
CA ASN A 182 -20.30 11.21 -3.05
C ASN A 182 -21.01 11.12 -4.41
N PHE A 183 -20.51 10.28 -5.33
CA PHE A 183 -21.17 10.03 -6.60
C PHE A 183 -22.57 9.43 -6.43
N SER A 184 -22.74 8.41 -5.59
CA SER A 184 -24.05 7.79 -5.33
C SER A 184 -25.08 8.81 -4.83
N GLU A 185 -24.67 9.73 -3.96
CA GLU A 185 -25.52 10.82 -3.45
C GLU A 185 -25.92 11.81 -4.56
N VAL A 186 -24.95 12.22 -5.40
CA VAL A 186 -25.20 13.10 -6.54
C VAL A 186 -26.11 12.44 -7.57
N LEU A 187 -25.90 11.15 -7.85
CA LEU A 187 -26.73 10.38 -8.79
C LEU A 187 -28.19 10.32 -8.33
N ASN A 188 -28.43 9.96 -7.07
CA ASN A 188 -29.77 9.89 -6.51
C ASN A 188 -30.48 11.25 -6.56
N THR A 189 -29.74 12.32 -6.22
CA THR A 189 -30.26 13.70 -6.29
C THR A 189 -30.59 14.10 -7.73
N CYS A 190 -29.70 13.81 -8.68
CA CYS A 190 -29.87 14.15 -10.09
C CYS A 190 -31.06 13.41 -10.71
N LYS A 191 -31.20 12.11 -10.45
CA LYS A 191 -32.32 11.31 -10.99
C LYS A 191 -33.67 11.77 -10.44
N ARG A 192 -33.76 12.16 -9.17
CA ARG A 192 -34.98 12.75 -8.58
C ARG A 192 -35.31 14.14 -9.11
N ALA A 193 -34.28 14.95 -9.40
CA ALA A 193 -34.45 16.31 -9.91
C ALA A 193 -34.63 16.38 -11.43
N GLY A 194 -34.45 15.27 -12.15
CA GLY A 194 -34.48 15.23 -13.62
C GLY A 194 -33.26 15.90 -14.27
N GLY A 195 -32.11 15.88 -13.59
CA GLY A 195 -30.89 16.52 -14.08
C GLY A 195 -30.17 15.74 -15.19
N ASN A 196 -29.09 16.33 -15.69
CA ASN A 196 -28.30 15.76 -16.78
C ASN A 196 -27.37 14.64 -16.28
N LEU A 197 -27.78 13.38 -16.46
CA LEU A 197 -26.97 12.22 -16.08
C LEU A 197 -25.65 12.14 -16.86
N ILE A 198 -25.61 12.58 -18.12
CA ILE A 198 -24.36 12.61 -18.92
C ILE A 198 -23.34 13.52 -18.24
N GLU A 199 -23.79 14.71 -17.82
CA GLU A 199 -22.94 15.67 -17.12
C GLU A 199 -22.48 15.15 -15.76
N VAL A 200 -23.34 14.48 -15.00
CA VAL A 200 -22.98 13.88 -13.69
C VAL A 200 -21.91 12.80 -13.86
N MET A 201 -22.08 11.89 -14.82
CA MET A 201 -21.10 10.82 -15.08
C MET A 201 -19.76 11.40 -15.54
N GLY A 202 -19.79 12.30 -16.53
CA GLY A 202 -18.61 12.94 -17.09
C GLY A 202 -17.85 13.80 -16.08
N THR A 203 -18.57 14.60 -15.29
CA THR A 203 -17.97 15.44 -14.23
C THR A 203 -17.34 14.58 -13.14
N THR A 204 -18.02 13.52 -12.70
CA THR A 204 -17.47 12.59 -11.69
C THR A 204 -16.20 11.91 -12.20
N ALA A 205 -16.22 11.38 -13.43
CA ALA A 205 -15.05 10.75 -14.04
C ALA A 205 -13.88 11.75 -14.15
N LYS A 206 -14.16 12.99 -14.54
CA LYS A 206 -13.16 14.07 -14.61
C LYS A 206 -12.58 14.39 -13.23
N THR A 207 -13.40 14.60 -12.20
CA THR A 207 -12.94 14.92 -10.84
C THR A 207 -12.10 13.80 -10.24
N ILE A 208 -12.52 12.53 -10.39
CA ILE A 208 -11.73 11.38 -9.95
C ILE A 208 -10.41 11.30 -10.74
N GLY A 209 -10.46 11.55 -12.05
CA GLY A 209 -9.27 11.58 -12.91
C GLY A 209 -8.25 12.65 -12.50
N GLU A 210 -8.72 13.87 -12.25
CA GLU A 210 -7.89 14.98 -11.75
C GLU A 210 -7.26 14.65 -10.40
N LYS A 211 -8.03 14.06 -9.48
CA LYS A 211 -7.52 13.60 -8.16
C LYS A 211 -6.45 12.52 -8.31
N ILE A 212 -6.66 11.53 -9.19
CA ILE A 212 -5.67 10.46 -9.45
C ILE A 212 -4.41 11.06 -10.07
N TYR A 213 -4.54 11.93 -11.07
CA TYR A 213 -3.41 12.59 -11.71
C TYR A 213 -2.58 13.40 -10.70
N PHE A 214 -3.24 14.23 -9.89
CA PHE A 214 -2.59 14.99 -8.83
C PHE A 214 -1.89 14.07 -7.82
N THR A 215 -2.53 12.97 -7.43
CA THR A 215 -1.93 11.98 -6.52
C THR A 215 -0.69 11.31 -7.13
N GLN A 216 -0.72 11.02 -8.44
CA GLN A 216 0.43 10.48 -9.16
C GLN A 216 1.57 11.49 -9.25
N GLU A 217 1.28 12.73 -9.60
CA GLU A 217 2.27 13.82 -9.64
C GLU A 217 2.90 14.05 -8.26
N LEU A 218 2.09 14.09 -7.21
CA LEU A 218 2.55 14.16 -5.82
C LEU A 218 3.44 12.96 -5.48
N ASN A 219 3.05 11.74 -5.87
CA ASN A 219 3.86 10.55 -5.64
C ASN A 219 5.22 10.61 -6.35
N LEU A 220 5.29 11.18 -7.55
CA LEU A 220 6.55 11.41 -8.26
C LEU A 220 7.44 12.41 -7.49
N MET A 221 6.88 13.54 -7.06
CA MET A 221 7.60 14.53 -6.25
C MET A 221 8.08 13.95 -4.91
N VAL A 222 7.24 13.14 -4.25
CA VAL A 222 7.57 12.49 -2.98
C VAL A 222 8.53 11.32 -3.16
N ALA A 223 8.60 10.67 -4.33
CA ALA A 223 9.53 9.57 -4.60
C ALA A 223 10.99 10.00 -4.40
N GLN A 224 11.35 11.19 -4.86
CA GLN A 224 12.68 11.76 -4.62
C GLN A 224 12.96 11.95 -3.12
N ARG A 225 12.02 12.57 -2.40
CA ARG A 225 12.15 12.77 -0.94
C ARG A 225 12.25 11.46 -0.17
N LYS A 226 11.50 10.43 -0.58
CA LYS A 226 11.58 9.07 -0.03
C LYS A 226 12.95 8.44 -0.26
N PHE A 227 13.55 8.69 -1.43
CA PHE A 227 14.89 8.20 -1.74
C PHE A 227 15.95 8.88 -0.86
N ASP A 228 15.91 10.21 -0.74
CA ASP A 228 16.84 10.97 0.10
C ASP A 228 16.70 10.57 1.58
N GLN A 229 15.46 10.43 2.06
CA GLN A 229 15.19 9.93 3.41
C GLN A 229 15.76 8.52 3.61
N LYS A 230 15.62 7.63 2.63
CA LYS A 230 16.16 6.27 2.71
C LYS A 230 17.69 6.28 2.81
N ILE A 231 18.37 7.16 2.08
CA ILE A 231 19.82 7.35 2.20
C ILE A 231 20.17 7.81 3.61
N LEU A 232 19.55 8.91 4.08
CA LEU A 232 19.79 9.48 5.41
C LEU A 232 19.52 8.48 6.54
N SER A 233 18.52 7.61 6.36
CA SER A 233 18.18 6.54 7.30
C SER A 233 19.27 5.49 7.43
N ILE A 234 20.02 5.22 6.35
CA ILE A 234 21.09 4.21 6.33
C ILE A 234 22.43 4.82 6.80
N THR A 235 22.64 6.13 6.60
CA THR A 235 23.87 6.86 6.96
C THR A 235 24.43 6.56 8.35
N PRO A 236 23.67 6.65 9.48
CA PRO A 236 24.24 6.41 10.80
C PRO A 236 24.77 4.98 10.97
N PHE A 237 24.10 3.99 10.37
CA PHE A 237 24.54 2.59 10.38
C PHE A 237 25.83 2.42 9.58
N ALA A 238 25.89 3.02 8.38
CA ALA A 238 27.08 2.98 7.53
C ALA A 238 28.30 3.64 8.20
N LEU A 239 28.09 4.74 8.94
CA LEU A 239 29.15 5.40 9.71
C LEU A 239 29.67 4.53 10.85
N ILE A 240 28.78 3.91 11.65
CA ILE A 240 29.18 3.02 12.75
C ILE A 240 29.99 1.84 12.21
N ILE A 241 29.54 1.22 11.11
CA ILE A 241 30.24 0.11 10.47
C ILE A 241 31.63 0.55 9.97
N THR A 242 31.69 1.65 9.21
CA THR A 242 32.95 2.15 8.65
C THR A 242 33.95 2.51 9.74
N LEU A 243 33.53 3.25 10.77
CA LEU A 243 34.41 3.63 11.89
C LEU A 243 34.87 2.42 12.71
N SER A 244 34.02 1.41 12.88
CA SER A 244 34.41 0.18 13.57
C SER A 244 35.48 -0.62 12.81
N ILE A 245 35.58 -0.44 11.49
CA ILE A 245 36.60 -1.08 10.65
C ILE A 245 37.87 -0.24 10.59
N VAL A 246 37.74 1.07 10.34
CA VAL A 246 38.87 1.98 10.10
C VAL A 246 39.59 2.35 11.40
N ALA A 247 38.84 2.56 12.49
CA ALA A 247 39.36 3.09 13.75
C ALA A 247 38.89 2.21 14.93
N LYS A 248 39.28 0.93 14.90
CA LYS A 248 38.83 -0.08 15.87
C LYS A 248 39.15 0.30 17.32
N ASP A 249 40.39 0.71 17.59
CA ASP A 249 40.85 1.03 18.95
C ASP A 249 40.12 2.26 19.53
N TYR A 250 39.59 3.13 18.66
CA TYR A 250 38.78 4.28 19.05
C TYR A 250 37.31 3.90 19.34
N MET A 251 36.75 2.94 18.58
CA MET A 251 35.35 2.53 18.72
C MET A 251 35.13 1.47 19.81
N GLU A 252 36.17 0.75 20.22
CA GLU A 252 36.06 -0.30 21.25
C GLU A 252 35.49 0.19 22.60
N PRO A 253 35.90 1.35 23.16
CA PRO A 253 35.30 1.90 24.37
C PRO A 253 33.81 2.25 24.21
N VAL A 254 33.35 2.57 23.01
CA VAL A 254 31.94 2.93 22.74
C VAL A 254 31.01 1.74 22.95
N PHE A 255 31.46 0.52 22.64
CA PHE A 255 30.67 -0.70 22.82
C PHE A 255 30.86 -1.35 24.20
N THR A 256 32.03 -1.20 24.80
CA THR A 256 32.41 -1.90 26.04
C THR A 256 32.10 -1.10 27.30
N THR A 257 32.24 0.23 27.30
CA THR A 257 32.01 1.06 28.49
C THR A 257 30.53 1.36 28.72
N ILE A 258 30.13 1.53 29.99
CA ILE A 258 28.75 1.88 30.37
C ILE A 258 28.34 3.21 29.72
N ILE A 259 29.23 4.20 29.72
CA ILE A 259 28.99 5.52 29.13
C ILE A 259 28.79 5.39 27.61
N GLY A 260 29.62 4.61 26.92
CA GLY A 260 29.47 4.34 25.48
C GLY A 260 28.13 3.71 25.13
N ARG A 261 27.67 2.74 25.93
CA ARG A 261 26.35 2.11 25.74
C ARG A 261 25.19 3.08 25.93
N ILE A 262 25.27 3.99 26.90
CA ILE A 262 24.25 5.05 27.09
C ILE A 262 24.19 5.95 25.86
N VAL A 263 25.35 6.42 25.37
CA VAL A 263 25.43 7.27 24.17
C VAL A 263 24.85 6.55 22.94
N MET A 264 25.19 5.28 22.75
CA MET A 264 24.64 4.46 21.65
C MET A 264 23.13 4.28 21.76
N THR A 265 22.60 4.10 22.97
CA THR A 265 21.16 3.98 23.22
C THR A 265 20.45 5.29 22.89
N VAL A 266 20.99 6.43 23.33
CA VAL A 266 20.45 7.76 23.02
C VAL A 266 20.47 8.04 21.51
N ALA A 267 21.57 7.72 20.83
CA ALA A 267 21.68 7.85 19.39
C ALA A 267 20.66 6.97 18.65
N PHE A 268 20.50 5.72 19.09
CA PHE A 268 19.51 4.81 18.52
C PHE A 268 18.08 5.35 18.66
N VAL A 269 17.72 5.83 19.85
CA VAL A 269 16.39 6.42 20.11
C VAL A 269 16.16 7.66 19.25
N MET A 270 17.16 8.54 19.09
CA MET A 270 17.05 9.70 18.21
C MET A 270 16.85 9.31 16.75
N ILE A 271 17.54 8.28 16.25
CA ILE A 271 17.35 7.77 14.89
C ILE A 271 15.93 7.24 14.72
N VAL A 272 15.44 6.43 15.67
CA VAL A 272 14.07 5.90 15.63
C VAL A 272 13.04 7.04 15.66
N ALA A 273 13.24 8.05 16.49
CA ALA A 273 12.37 9.23 16.55
C ALA A 273 12.37 10.00 15.22
N ALA A 274 13.54 10.20 14.60
CA ALA A 274 13.66 10.85 13.30
C ALA A 274 12.93 10.06 12.21
N LEU A 275 13.03 8.73 12.21
CA LEU A 275 12.31 7.87 11.27
C LEU A 275 10.79 7.98 11.43
N ILE A 276 10.30 8.02 12.68
CA ILE A 276 8.86 8.17 12.97
C ILE A 276 8.35 9.53 12.51
N ILE A 277 9.06 10.61 12.84
CA ILE A 277 8.69 11.98 12.46
C ILE A 277 8.69 12.11 10.94
N SER A 278 9.75 11.61 10.28
CA SER A 278 9.88 11.66 8.84
C SER A 278 8.77 10.88 8.13
N LYS A 279 8.42 9.68 8.64
CA LYS A 279 7.27 8.91 8.11
C LYS A 279 5.96 9.68 8.27
N ARG A 280 5.75 10.38 9.39
CA ARG A 280 4.54 11.17 9.63
C ARG A 280 4.42 12.35 8.65
N ILE A 281 5.53 13.02 8.34
CA ILE A 281 5.57 14.13 7.39
C ILE A 281 5.34 13.64 5.95
N MET A 282 5.89 12.47 5.60
CA MET A 282 5.73 11.90 4.25
C MET A 282 4.39 11.20 4.02
N ASN A 283 3.66 10.83 5.08
CA ASN A 283 2.31 10.30 4.97
C ASN A 283 1.35 11.47 4.77
N ILE A 284 1.42 12.08 3.59
CA ILE A 284 0.43 13.03 3.13
C ILE A 284 -0.77 12.19 2.69
N GLU A 285 -1.75 12.06 3.57
CA GLU A 285 -3.09 11.60 3.19
C GLU A 285 -3.69 12.67 2.28
N VAL A 286 -4.08 12.25 1.07
CA VAL A 286 -4.91 13.03 0.14
C VAL A 286 -6.32 12.48 0.21
#